data_AF-K6NZL2-F1
#
_entry.id   AF-K6NZL2-F1
#
_cell.length_a   1.000
_cell.length_b   1.000
_cell.length_c   1.000
_cell.angle_alpha   90.00
_cell.angle_beta   90.00
_cell.angle_gamma   90.00
#
_symmetry.space_group_name_H-M   'P 1'
#
loop_
_entity.id
_entity.type
_entity.pdbx_description
1 polymer ?
#
loop_
_entity_poly.entity_id
_entity_poly.type
_entity_poly.pdbx_seq_one_letter_code
_entity_poly.pdbx_strand_id
1 'polypeptide(L)'
;MVPIRRNQARRRPGWGWLRALAFGVYLAVLLRVTVFKFPAPLWRNGLDPELLVARWRWSVNLIPFRTIAGYLAGEPSPGVAMQNLAGNVLIFVPWGLLWVWCWPRRASARLVTASALVASGILETAEFFLGTGSWDVDDLLLNVLGALLGYGAARVARLGFRRA
;
A
#
# COMPACT_ATOMS: atom_id res chain seq x y z
N MET A 1 22.86 -37.92 -41.52
CA MET A 1 23.38 -36.83 -40.68
C MET A 1 22.40 -35.66 -40.77
N VAL A 2 21.54 -35.45 -39.78
CA VAL A 2 20.51 -34.39 -39.80
C VAL A 2 21.05 -33.18 -39.03
N PRO A 3 21.06 -31.96 -39.60
CA PRO A 3 21.56 -30.81 -38.88
C PRO A 3 20.51 -30.33 -37.88
N ILE A 4 20.82 -30.43 -36.59
CA ILE A 4 20.04 -29.82 -35.51
C ILE A 4 20.22 -28.30 -35.61
N ARG A 5 19.24 -27.59 -36.19
CA ARG A 5 19.14 -26.14 -36.07
C ARG A 5 18.98 -25.79 -34.59
N ARG A 6 20.07 -25.39 -33.93
CA ARG A 6 20.02 -24.70 -32.64
C ARG A 6 19.28 -23.39 -32.84
N ASN A 7 17.98 -23.42 -32.54
CA ASN A 7 17.15 -22.24 -32.50
C ASN A 7 17.62 -21.40 -31.31
N GLN A 8 18.57 -20.50 -31.55
CA GLN A 8 18.97 -19.47 -30.59
C GLN A 8 17.78 -18.54 -30.41
N ALA A 9 16.85 -18.92 -29.53
CA ALA A 9 15.83 -18.03 -29.03
C ALA A 9 16.55 -16.83 -28.42
N ARG A 10 16.53 -15.71 -29.14
CA ARG A 10 16.98 -14.39 -28.67
C ARG A 10 16.28 -14.12 -27.34
N ARG A 11 16.98 -14.36 -26.22
CA ARG A 11 16.53 -13.97 -24.89
C ARG A 11 16.46 -12.45 -24.89
N ARG A 12 15.25 -11.90 -25.10
CA ARG A 12 15.00 -10.47 -24.95
C ARG A 12 15.53 -10.07 -23.57
N PRO A 13 16.30 -8.96 -23.44
CA PRO A 13 16.84 -8.54 -22.16
C PRO A 13 15.70 -8.47 -21.15
N GLY A 14 15.86 -9.18 -20.04
CA GLY A 14 14.81 -9.29 -19.04
C GLY A 14 14.67 -7.95 -18.32
N TRP A 15 13.62 -7.19 -18.64
CA TRP A 15 13.22 -5.96 -17.93
C TRP A 15 12.82 -6.22 -16.45
N GLY A 16 13.15 -7.38 -15.89
CA GLY A 16 12.83 -7.78 -14.52
C GLY A 16 13.50 -6.89 -13.49
N TRP A 17 14.74 -6.46 -13.71
CA TRP A 17 15.45 -5.57 -12.79
C TRP A 17 14.83 -4.16 -12.74
N LEU A 18 14.37 -3.64 -13.88
CA LEU A 18 13.65 -2.35 -13.93
C LEU A 18 12.34 -2.40 -13.16
N ARG A 19 11.59 -3.51 -13.31
CA ARG A 19 10.35 -3.75 -12.55
C ARG A 19 10.62 -3.85 -11.05
N ALA A 20 11.65 -4.60 -10.67
CA ALA A 20 12.06 -4.74 -9.28
C ALA A 20 12.52 -3.40 -8.69
N LEU A 21 13.30 -2.61 -9.43
CA LEU A 21 13.75 -1.28 -9.03
C LEU A 21 12.57 -0.34 -8.80
N ALA A 22 11.65 -0.26 -9.76
CA ALA A 22 10.46 0.60 -9.64
C ALA A 22 9.59 0.20 -8.45
N PHE A 23 9.38 -1.09 -8.23
CA PHE A 23 8.64 -1.58 -7.06
C PHE A 23 9.39 -1.27 -5.76
N GLY A 24 10.71 -1.44 -5.73
CA GLY A 24 11.55 -1.12 -4.58
C GLY A 24 11.55 0.38 -4.24
N VAL A 25 11.65 1.25 -5.25
CA VAL A 25 11.52 2.71 -5.07
C VAL A 25 10.15 3.06 -4.51
N TYR A 26 9.08 2.47 -5.05
CA TYR A 26 7.74 2.66 -4.52
C TYR A 26 7.62 2.22 -3.05
N LEU A 27 8.15 1.05 -2.68
CA LEU A 27 8.14 0.59 -1.29
C LEU A 27 8.92 1.53 -0.36
N ALA A 28 10.07 2.05 -0.81
CA ALA A 28 10.85 3.01 -0.04
C ALA A 28 10.08 4.31 0.19
N VAL A 29 9.39 4.82 -0.84
CA VAL A 29 8.52 6.00 -0.73
C VAL A 29 7.34 5.71 0.21
N LEU A 30 6.69 4.56 0.06
CA LEU A 30 5.58 4.13 0.90
C LEU A 30 6.00 4.13 2.38
N LEU A 31 7.07 3.43 2.73
CA LEU A 31 7.61 3.40 4.10
C LEU A 31 7.99 4.79 4.61
N ARG A 32 8.65 5.61 3.77
CA ARG A 32 9.06 6.97 4.15
C ARG A 32 7.87 7.88 4.47
N VAL A 33 6.76 7.71 3.74
CA VAL A 33 5.55 8.53 3.86
C VAL A 33 4.63 8.01 4.95
N THR A 34 4.51 6.69 5.15
CA THR A 34 3.61 6.09 6.16
C THR A 34 4.30 5.91 7.49
N VAL A 35 5.35 5.09 7.54
CA VAL A 35 5.99 4.69 8.79
C VAL A 35 6.80 5.82 9.41
N PHE A 36 7.54 6.58 8.61
CA PHE A 36 8.48 7.61 9.10
C PHE A 36 7.91 9.04 9.07
N LYS A 37 6.64 9.20 9.48
CA LYS A 37 5.94 10.49 9.63
C LYS A 37 6.46 11.25 10.86
N PHE A 38 7.40 12.20 10.68
CA PHE A 38 8.00 13.06 11.72
C PHE A 38 8.63 12.30 12.92
N PRO A 39 9.53 12.89 13.73
CA PRO A 39 9.99 12.21 14.94
C PRO A 39 8.82 12.13 15.93
N ALA A 40 8.27 10.93 16.11
CA ALA A 40 7.18 10.69 17.03
C ALA A 40 7.58 11.11 18.46
N PRO A 41 6.62 11.52 19.31
CA PRO A 41 6.89 11.89 20.71
C PRO A 41 7.71 10.82 21.46
N LEU A 42 7.53 9.53 21.12
CA LEU A 42 8.35 8.42 21.62
C LEU A 42 9.86 8.62 21.38
N TRP A 43 10.22 9.15 20.21
CA TRP A 43 11.59 9.41 19.80
C TRP A 43 12.14 10.70 20.43
N ARG A 44 11.26 11.59 20.92
CA ARG A 44 11.64 12.84 21.60
C ARG A 44 11.69 12.73 23.12
N ASN A 45 10.75 12.01 23.72
CA ASN A 45 10.49 12.00 25.16
C ASN A 45 10.90 10.68 25.85
N GLY A 46 11.35 9.68 25.10
CA GLY A 46 11.76 8.38 25.65
C GLY A 46 10.60 7.43 25.96
N LEU A 47 10.91 6.31 26.61
CA LEU A 47 9.98 5.22 26.97
C LEU A 47 9.29 5.47 28.31
N ASP A 48 8.48 6.54 28.41
CA ASP A 48 7.63 6.76 29.58
C ASP A 48 6.49 5.71 29.63
N PRO A 49 6.41 4.86 30.67
CA PRO A 49 5.40 3.81 30.76
C PRO A 49 3.95 4.31 30.72
N GLU A 50 3.64 5.48 31.29
CA GLU A 50 2.26 5.99 31.33
C GLU A 50 1.80 6.46 29.94
N LEU A 51 2.69 7.16 29.23
CA LEU A 51 2.47 7.56 27.84
C LEU A 51 2.32 6.35 26.90
N LEU A 52 3.09 5.28 27.14
CA LEU A 52 2.97 4.04 26.39
C LEU A 52 1.60 3.38 26.62
N VAL A 53 1.17 3.22 27.87
CA VAL A 53 -0.14 2.62 28.19
C VAL A 53 -1.29 3.46 27.62
N ALA A 54 -1.23 4.78 27.74
CA ALA A 54 -2.24 5.67 27.16
C ALA A 54 -2.30 5.51 25.63
N ARG A 55 -1.15 5.46 24.94
CA ARG A 55 -1.11 5.23 23.49
C ARG A 55 -1.72 3.90 23.08
N TRP A 56 -1.34 2.80 23.74
CA TRP A 56 -1.89 1.48 23.44
C TRP A 56 -3.44 1.45 23.51
N ARG A 57 -4.04 2.19 24.45
CA ARG A 57 -5.50 2.22 24.63
C ARG A 57 -6.23 3.05 23.58
N TRP A 58 -5.62 4.11 23.06
CA TRP A 58 -6.27 5.07 22.15
C TRP A 58 -5.82 4.95 20.69
N SER A 59 -4.78 4.18 20.40
CA SER A 59 -4.19 4.05 19.07
C SER A 59 -4.53 2.72 18.38
N VAL A 60 -5.58 2.03 18.81
CA VAL A 60 -6.07 0.80 18.15
C VAL A 60 -7.56 0.90 17.86
N ASN A 61 -7.91 0.89 16.58
CA ASN A 61 -9.28 0.76 16.10
C ASN A 61 -9.44 -0.55 15.31
N LEU A 62 -10.15 -1.51 15.90
CA LEU A 62 -10.50 -2.78 15.25
C LEU A 62 -11.94 -2.82 14.73
N ILE A 63 -12.71 -1.74 14.94
CA ILE A 63 -14.13 -1.67 14.56
C ILE A 63 -14.20 -1.05 13.16
N PRO A 64 -14.64 -1.80 12.13
CA PRO A 64 -14.76 -1.27 10.80
C PRO A 64 -15.75 -0.10 10.73
N PHE A 65 -15.41 0.86 9.88
CA PHE A 65 -16.09 2.11 9.60
C PHE A 65 -16.17 3.10 10.76
N ARG A 66 -15.51 2.85 11.89
CA ARG A 66 -15.57 3.74 13.05
C ARG A 66 -14.92 5.10 12.76
N THR A 67 -13.73 5.09 12.17
CA THR A 67 -12.98 6.30 11.86
C THR A 67 -13.63 7.04 10.70
N ILE A 68 -14.08 6.30 9.68
CA ILE A 68 -14.84 6.86 8.57
C ILE A 68 -16.12 7.53 9.05
N ALA A 69 -16.86 6.92 9.99
CA ALA A 69 -18.06 7.53 10.56
C ALA A 69 -17.74 8.83 11.31
N GLY A 70 -16.64 8.88 12.06
CA GLY A 70 -16.17 10.11 12.70
C GLY A 70 -15.90 11.23 11.69
N TYR A 71 -15.23 10.89 10.59
CA TYR A 71 -14.97 11.83 9.50
C TYR A 71 -16.25 12.39 8.88
N LEU A 72 -17.26 11.54 8.70
CA LEU A 72 -18.58 11.95 8.19
C LEU A 72 -19.38 12.77 9.22
N ALA A 73 -19.13 12.55 10.52
CA ALA A 73 -19.69 13.35 11.60
C ALA A 73 -19.00 14.72 11.78
N GLY A 74 -17.92 14.99 11.04
CA GLY A 74 -17.18 16.25 11.07
C GLY A 74 -16.00 16.29 12.04
N GLU A 75 -15.57 15.13 12.55
CA GLU A 75 -14.42 15.00 13.44
C GLU A 75 -13.33 14.11 12.80
N PRO A 76 -12.15 14.66 12.45
CA PRO A 76 -11.72 16.06 12.52
C PRO A 76 -12.34 16.90 11.40
N SER A 77 -11.92 18.16 11.28
CA SER A 77 -12.41 19.06 10.24
C SER A 77 -12.44 18.42 8.83
N PRO A 78 -13.43 18.72 7.98
CA PRO A 78 -13.61 18.05 6.69
C PRO A 78 -12.37 18.03 5.78
N GLY A 79 -11.55 19.08 5.82
CA GLY A 79 -10.30 19.15 5.06
C GLY A 79 -9.28 18.09 5.49
N VAL A 80 -9.13 17.90 6.82
CA VAL A 80 -8.23 16.88 7.38
C VAL A 80 -8.78 15.48 7.14
N ALA A 81 -10.08 15.28 7.36
CA ALA A 81 -10.75 14.02 7.06
C ALA A 81 -10.56 13.60 5.59
N MET A 82 -10.76 14.53 4.65
CA MET A 82 -10.53 14.28 3.23
C MET A 82 -9.06 13.94 2.94
N GLN A 83 -8.10 14.63 3.56
CA GLN A 83 -6.68 14.31 3.40
C GLN A 83 -6.33 12.90 3.89
N ASN A 84 -6.90 12.47 5.02
CA ASN A 84 -6.66 11.11 5.55
C ASN A 84 -7.29 10.05 4.64
N LEU A 85 -8.56 10.22 4.27
CA LEU A 85 -9.27 9.29 3.38
C LEU A 85 -8.57 9.18 2.02
N ALA A 86 -8.30 10.30 1.37
CA ALA A 86 -7.65 10.33 0.08
C ALA A 86 -6.21 9.84 0.17
N GLY A 87 -5.47 10.20 1.23
CA GLY A 87 -4.09 9.77 1.46
C GLY A 87 -3.96 8.25 1.50
N ASN A 88 -4.80 7.59 2.30
CA ASN A 88 -4.80 6.13 2.44
C ASN A 88 -5.19 5.44 1.12
N VAL A 89 -6.22 5.91 0.43
CA VAL A 89 -6.57 5.36 -0.89
C VAL A 89 -5.44 5.57 -1.91
N LEU A 90 -4.95 6.80 -2.06
CA LEU A 90 -4.02 7.16 -3.13
C LEU A 90 -2.64 6.51 -2.98
N ILE A 91 -2.14 6.34 -1.75
CA ILE A 91 -0.80 5.76 -1.54
C ILE A 91 -0.71 4.29 -1.94
N PHE A 92 -1.84 3.57 -1.98
CA PHE A 92 -1.93 2.18 -2.45
C PHE A 92 -2.36 2.03 -3.92
N VAL A 93 -2.77 3.10 -4.62
CA VAL A 93 -3.02 3.03 -6.08
C VAL A 93 -1.81 2.49 -6.86
N PRO A 94 -0.57 2.95 -6.60
CA PRO A 94 0.61 2.39 -7.26
C PRO A 94 0.83 0.90 -6.95
N TRP A 95 0.41 0.40 -5.78
CA TRP A 95 0.49 -1.04 -5.45
C TRP A 95 -0.22 -1.88 -6.50
N GLY A 96 -1.47 -1.54 -6.82
CA GLY A 96 -2.27 -2.24 -7.83
C GLY A 96 -1.68 -2.14 -9.24
N LEU A 97 -1.25 -0.93 -9.64
CA LEU A 97 -0.65 -0.68 -10.95
C LEU A 97 0.64 -1.50 -11.14
N LEU A 98 1.55 -1.42 -10.17
CA LEU A 98 2.84 -2.08 -10.21
C LEU A 98 2.68 -3.59 -10.04
N TRP A 99 1.72 -4.08 -9.24
CA TRP A 99 1.47 -5.52 -9.12
C TRP A 99 1.14 -6.15 -10.47
N VAL A 100 0.24 -5.50 -11.21
CA VAL A 100 -0.17 -5.94 -12.54
C VAL A 100 1.02 -5.95 -13.51
N TRP A 101 1.88 -4.93 -13.46
CA TRP A 101 3.07 -4.80 -14.33
C TRP A 101 4.21 -5.76 -13.98
N CYS A 102 4.52 -5.92 -12.70
CA CYS A 102 5.58 -6.78 -12.19
C CYS A 102 5.23 -8.25 -12.32
N TRP A 103 3.99 -8.63 -11.98
CA TRP A 103 3.53 -10.03 -11.98
C TRP A 103 2.29 -10.24 -12.86
N PRO A 104 2.40 -10.09 -14.19
CA PRO A 104 1.24 -10.17 -15.09
C PRO A 104 0.52 -11.52 -15.06
N ARG A 105 1.22 -12.61 -14.70
CA ARG A 105 0.61 -13.95 -14.52
C ARG A 105 -0.15 -14.12 -13.20
N ARG A 106 0.06 -13.22 -12.23
CA ARG A 106 -0.58 -13.19 -10.90
C ARG A 106 -1.47 -11.96 -10.72
N ALA A 107 -1.85 -11.32 -11.83
CA ALA A 107 -2.66 -10.10 -11.85
C ALA A 107 -4.16 -10.42 -11.74
N SER A 108 -4.57 -11.21 -10.75
CA SER A 108 -5.99 -11.38 -10.41
C SER A 108 -6.37 -10.41 -9.30
N ALA A 109 -7.62 -9.92 -9.32
CA ALA A 109 -8.12 -9.02 -8.28
C ALA A 109 -7.95 -9.63 -6.88
N ARG A 110 -8.22 -10.94 -6.73
CA ARG A 110 -8.04 -11.67 -5.47
C ARG A 110 -6.60 -11.59 -4.93
N LEU A 111 -5.59 -11.79 -5.80
CA LEU A 111 -4.19 -11.73 -5.38
C LEU A 111 -3.75 -10.30 -5.06
N VAL A 112 -4.24 -9.31 -5.81
CA VAL A 112 -4.00 -7.90 -5.49
C VAL A 112 -4.60 -7.55 -4.13
N THR A 113 -5.86 -7.88 -3.88
CA THR A 113 -6.53 -7.67 -2.59
C THR A 113 -5.77 -8.34 -1.45
N ALA A 114 -5.44 -9.62 -1.59
CA ALA A 114 -4.68 -10.34 -0.55
C ALA A 114 -3.31 -9.71 -0.28
N SER A 115 -2.60 -9.31 -1.34
CA SER A 115 -1.29 -8.66 -1.20
C SER A 115 -1.39 -7.28 -0.53
N ALA A 116 -2.42 -6.49 -0.85
CA ALA A 116 -2.64 -5.18 -0.28
C ALA A 116 -3.09 -5.28 1.19
N LEU A 117 -3.96 -6.24 1.52
CA LEU A 117 -4.34 -6.55 2.91
C LEU A 117 -3.13 -6.87 3.76
N VAL A 118 -2.27 -7.79 3.30
CA VAL A 118 -1.06 -8.19 4.04
C VAL A 118 -0.09 -7.02 4.17
N ALA A 119 0.18 -6.30 3.07
CA ALA A 119 1.09 -5.16 3.09
C ALA A 119 0.60 -4.04 4.00
N SER A 120 -0.68 -3.68 3.90
CA SER A 120 -1.29 -2.68 4.77
C SER A 120 -1.29 -3.11 6.22
N GLY A 121 -1.65 -4.35 6.53
CA GLY A 121 -1.61 -4.87 7.90
C GLY A 121 -0.21 -4.82 8.52
N ILE A 122 0.84 -5.09 7.72
CA ILE A 122 2.23 -4.93 8.15
C ILE A 122 2.56 -3.46 8.43
N LEU A 123 2.10 -2.52 7.59
CA LEU A 123 2.33 -1.09 7.79
C LEU A 123 1.63 -0.57 9.04
N GLU A 124 0.33 -0.85 9.21
CA GLU A 124 -0.44 -0.48 10.41
C GLU A 124 0.23 -1.02 11.69
N THR A 125 0.68 -2.27 11.64
CA THR A 125 1.40 -2.91 12.74
C THR A 125 2.73 -2.20 13.02
N ALA A 126 3.49 -1.86 11.98
CA ALA A 126 4.75 -1.14 12.12
C ALA A 126 4.53 0.28 12.67
N GLU A 127 3.56 1.02 12.15
CA GLU A 127 3.20 2.38 12.60
C GLU A 127 2.78 2.38 14.07
N PHE A 128 2.02 1.37 14.50
CA PHE A 128 1.64 1.17 15.89
C PHE A 128 2.84 0.91 16.80
N PHE A 129 3.69 -0.08 16.48
CA PHE A 129 4.84 -0.43 17.34
C PHE A 129 5.95 0.64 17.33
N LEU A 130 6.15 1.34 16.23
CA LEU A 130 7.12 2.44 16.13
C LEU A 130 6.58 3.76 16.72
N GLY A 131 5.30 3.76 17.12
CA GLY A 131 4.64 4.88 17.76
C GLY A 131 4.45 6.08 16.83
N THR A 132 4.46 5.85 15.52
CA THR A 132 4.33 6.87 14.46
C THR A 132 2.89 6.99 13.96
N GLY A 133 2.02 6.03 14.29
CA GLY A 133 0.60 6.08 13.97
C GLY A 133 -0.25 5.22 14.92
N SER A 134 -1.51 5.00 14.52
CA SER A 134 -2.44 4.06 15.13
C SER A 134 -2.57 2.82 14.26
N TRP A 135 -3.07 1.72 14.84
CA TRP A 135 -3.55 0.57 14.09
C TRP A 135 -5.03 0.79 13.79
N ASP A 136 -5.37 1.15 12.55
CA ASP A 136 -6.76 1.42 12.15
C ASP A 136 -7.23 0.48 11.04
N VAL A 137 -8.27 -0.32 11.33
CA VAL A 137 -8.86 -1.22 10.33
C VAL A 137 -9.45 -0.46 9.13
N ASP A 138 -9.88 0.79 9.31
CA ASP A 138 -10.44 1.59 8.21
C ASP A 138 -9.36 1.99 7.21
N ASP A 139 -8.15 2.31 7.69
CA ASP A 139 -7.01 2.63 6.86
C ASP A 139 -6.58 1.42 6.02
N LEU A 140 -6.63 0.23 6.62
CA LEU A 140 -6.42 -1.03 5.91
C LEU A 140 -7.46 -1.27 4.81
N LEU A 141 -8.74 -0.96 5.04
CA LEU A 141 -9.79 -1.05 4.02
C LEU A 141 -9.58 -0.03 2.89
N LEU A 142 -9.21 1.21 3.23
CA LEU A 142 -8.94 2.28 2.26
C LEU A 142 -7.71 1.96 1.38
N ASN A 143 -6.66 1.40 1.97
CA ASN A 143 -5.48 0.93 1.25
C ASN A 143 -5.82 -0.18 0.25
N VAL A 144 -6.67 -1.14 0.63
CA VAL A 144 -7.18 -2.18 -0.28
C VAL A 144 -8.00 -1.58 -1.42
N LEU A 145 -8.86 -0.61 -1.12
CA LEU A 145 -9.62 0.13 -2.13
C LEU A 145 -8.67 0.80 -3.13
N GLY A 146 -7.64 1.49 -2.64
CA GLY A 146 -6.58 2.08 -3.46
C GLY A 146 -5.93 1.08 -4.41
N ALA A 147 -5.50 -0.08 -3.89
CA ALA A 147 -4.89 -1.14 -4.67
C ALA A 147 -5.84 -1.68 -5.75
N LEU A 148 -7.13 -1.81 -5.46
CA LEU A 148 -8.14 -2.24 -6.43
C LEU A 148 -8.39 -1.20 -7.53
N LEU A 149 -8.40 0.10 -7.19
CA LEU A 149 -8.50 1.19 -8.17
C LEU A 149 -7.28 1.18 -9.12
N GLY A 150 -6.07 1.06 -8.57
CA GLY A 150 -4.85 0.91 -9.36
C GLY A 150 -4.85 -0.32 -10.26
N TYR A 151 -5.32 -1.46 -9.74
CA TYR A 151 -5.51 -2.67 -10.54
C TYR A 151 -6.48 -2.43 -11.71
N GLY A 152 -7.66 -1.84 -11.44
CA GLY A 152 -8.66 -1.51 -12.44
C GLY A 152 -8.10 -0.62 -13.55
N ALA A 153 -7.41 0.45 -13.18
CA ALA A 153 -6.74 1.35 -14.11
C ALA A 153 -5.73 0.62 -15.01
N ALA A 154 -4.89 -0.26 -14.44
CA ALA A 154 -3.95 -1.06 -15.22
C ALA A 154 -4.65 -2.04 -16.18
N ARG A 155 -5.80 -2.59 -15.79
CA ARG A 155 -6.59 -3.48 -16.66
C ARG A 155 -7.18 -2.72 -17.83
N VAL A 156 -7.77 -1.55 -17.60
CA VAL A 156 -8.33 -0.68 -18.65
C VAL A 156 -7.25 -0.26 -19.63
N ALA A 157 -6.10 0.23 -19.15
CA ALA A 157 -4.98 0.61 -20.01
C ALA A 157 -4.53 -0.55 -20.91
N ARG A 158 -4.40 -1.77 -20.37
CA ARG A 158 -4.05 -2.97 -21.15
C ARG A 158 -5.08 -3.37 -22.20
N LEU A 159 -6.36 -3.07 -21.98
CA LEU A 159 -7.41 -3.33 -22.97
C LEU A 159 -7.35 -2.32 -24.11
N GLY A 160 -7.05 -1.06 -23.83
CA GLY A 160 -6.85 -0.01 -24.84
C GLY A 160 -5.70 -0.34 -25.80
N PHE A 161 -4.54 -0.74 -25.29
CA PHE A 161 -3.37 -1.11 -26.11
C PHE A 161 -3.52 -2.43 -26.89
N ARG A 162 -4.54 -3.25 -26.60
CA ARG A 162 -4.83 -4.48 -27.38
C ARG A 162 -5.82 -4.25 -28.52
N ARG A 163 -6.51 -3.11 -28.52
CA ARG A 163 -7.54 -2.74 -29.51
C ARG A 163 -7.04 -1.71 -30.53
N ALA A 164 -5.88 -1.11 -30.29
CA ALA A 164 -5.14 -0.26 -31.24
C ALA A 164 -4.05 -1.08 -31.93
#